data_AF-A0A314XVX4-F1
#
_entry.id   AF-A0A314XVX4-F1
#
_cell.length_a   1.000
_cell.length_b   1.000
_cell.length_c   1.000
_cell.angle_alpha   90.00
_cell.angle_beta   90.00
_cell.angle_gamma   90.00
#
_symmetry.space_group_name_H-M   'P 1'
#
loop_
_entity.id
_entity.type
_entity.pdbx_description
1 polymer ?
#
loop_
_entity_poly.entity_id
_entity_poly.type
_entity_poly.pdbx_seq_one_letter_code
_entity_poly.pdbx_strand_id
1 'polypeptide(L)'
;MVLEISVERDLTIEDPKTDAYTVHVDTQRILTVVTHSESIVTKWLKDALKSSIKSAVLVGITAETEDRWCWKEKDRHKEYPYDFLCLNIGAQSLVYETWETYFRARHSLVSFLENPRVFVIGRDMANLSRKLKVHHGIEIRNAVDVNELAIRGLRRDDLDLGRYDLDQLARAVFGKQMDLARPEDDFYWKPRDDEFYRLTRCDELKLFWAIDPYLCFLIGLELIEAIDGAASQKKMQKKKKKKN
;
A
#
# COMPACT_ATOMS: atom_id res chain seq x y z
N MET A 1 -6.24 4.59 -22.46
CA MET A 1 -4.83 4.26 -22.72
C MET A 1 -4.43 3.47 -21.49
N VAL A 2 -4.06 2.21 -21.70
CA VAL A 2 -3.69 1.31 -20.60
C VAL A 2 -2.26 1.66 -20.21
N LEU A 3 -2.00 1.81 -18.92
CA LEU A 3 -0.64 2.04 -18.42
C LEU A 3 0.11 0.72 -18.47
N GLU A 4 1.20 0.71 -19.24
CA GLU A 4 2.15 -0.40 -19.24
C GLU A 4 2.94 -0.36 -17.93
N ILE A 5 3.08 -1.54 -17.34
CA ILE A 5 3.82 -1.76 -16.12
C ILE A 5 4.96 -2.71 -16.45
N SER A 6 6.19 -2.36 -16.07
CA SER A 6 7.34 -3.25 -16.16
C SER A 6 8.14 -3.25 -14.86
N VAL A 7 8.87 -4.33 -14.60
CA VAL A 7 9.77 -4.45 -13.44
C VAL A 7 11.15 -4.82 -13.91
N GLU A 8 12.13 -4.14 -13.33
CA GLU A 8 13.54 -4.42 -13.49
C GLU A 8 14.13 -4.79 -12.14
N ARG A 9 14.70 -6.00 -12.03
CA ARG A 9 15.44 -6.42 -10.83
C ARG A 9 16.80 -5.75 -10.79
N ASP A 10 17.15 -5.17 -9.66
CA ASP A 10 18.52 -4.71 -9.41
C ASP A 10 19.41 -5.92 -9.07
N LEU A 11 20.19 -6.36 -10.06
CA LEU A 11 21.10 -7.49 -9.92
C LEU A 11 22.35 -7.17 -9.09
N THR A 12 22.60 -5.89 -8.76
CA THR A 12 23.75 -5.51 -7.94
C THR A 12 23.53 -5.76 -6.44
N ILE A 13 22.28 -5.96 -6.03
CA ILE A 13 21.91 -6.33 -4.66
C ILE A 13 21.92 -7.86 -4.54
N GLU A 14 23.04 -8.40 -4.05
CA GLU A 14 23.21 -9.82 -3.73
C GLU A 14 23.13 -10.07 -2.22
N ASP A 15 22.00 -9.72 -1.60
CA ASP A 15 21.71 -10.05 -0.20
C ASP A 15 20.61 -11.12 -0.15
N PRO A 16 20.83 -12.30 0.45
CA PRO A 16 19.80 -13.34 0.56
C PRO A 16 18.54 -12.89 1.33
N LYS A 17 18.62 -11.76 2.05
CA LYS A 17 17.52 -11.21 2.85
C LYS A 17 16.74 -10.10 2.16
N THR A 18 17.22 -9.61 1.02
CA THR A 18 16.54 -8.54 0.30
C THR A 18 16.71 -8.64 -1.20
N ASP A 19 15.63 -8.37 -1.91
CA ASP A 19 15.67 -8.05 -3.31
C ASP A 19 15.37 -6.55 -3.50
N ALA A 20 15.90 -5.96 -4.56
CA ALA A 20 15.57 -4.61 -4.98
C ALA A 20 15.07 -4.61 -6.42
N TYR A 21 14.08 -3.77 -6.67
CA TYR A 21 13.37 -3.68 -7.94
C TYR A 21 13.08 -2.23 -8.29
N THR A 22 12.97 -1.99 -9.59
CA THR A 22 12.41 -0.77 -10.13
C THR A 22 11.13 -1.13 -10.86
N VAL A 23 9.99 -0.67 -10.35
CA VAL A 23 8.68 -0.81 -11.01
C VAL A 23 8.43 0.46 -11.80
N HIS A 24 8.19 0.31 -13.10
CA HIS A 24 7.81 1.39 -13.99
C HIS A 24 6.31 1.37 -14.19
N VAL A 25 5.67 2.53 -14.02
CA VAL A 25 4.25 2.75 -14.36
C VAL A 25 4.24 3.95 -15.29
N ASP A 26 4.23 3.67 -16.61
CA ASP A 26 4.47 4.69 -17.64
C ASP A 26 5.78 5.47 -17.37
N THR A 27 5.71 6.78 -17.14
CA THR A 27 6.88 7.64 -16.86
C THR A 27 7.32 7.62 -15.39
N GLN A 28 6.52 7.01 -14.50
CA GLN A 28 6.80 6.97 -13.08
C GLN A 28 7.67 5.76 -12.73
N ARG A 29 8.58 5.98 -11.78
CA ARG A 29 9.53 4.98 -11.32
C ARG A 29 9.39 4.79 -9.82
N ILE A 30 9.07 3.56 -9.40
CA ILE A 30 8.87 3.19 -8.00
C ILE A 30 10.00 2.23 -7.60
N LEU A 31 10.84 2.69 -6.67
CA LEU A 31 11.91 1.87 -6.10
C LEU A 31 11.34 0.94 -5.05
N THR A 32 11.39 -0.37 -5.30
CA THR A 32 10.76 -1.38 -4.45
C THR A 32 11.81 -2.25 -3.78
N VAL A 33 11.74 -2.33 -2.45
CA VAL A 33 12.55 -3.24 -1.64
C VAL A 33 11.67 -4.38 -1.16
N VAL A 34 12.05 -5.62 -1.40
CA VAL A 34 11.37 -6.81 -0.88
C VAL A 34 12.28 -7.47 0.14
N THR A 35 11.83 -7.67 1.38
CA THR A 35 12.70 -8.19 2.44
C THR A 35 11.92 -8.89 3.54
N HIS A 36 12.55 -9.84 4.22
CA HIS A 36 12.13 -10.38 5.51
C HIS A 36 12.99 -9.86 6.68
N SER A 37 13.92 -8.93 6.42
CA SER A 37 14.90 -8.45 7.41
C SER A 37 14.43 -7.20 8.15
N GLU A 38 14.19 -7.32 9.46
CA GLU A 38 13.80 -6.20 10.33
C GLU A 38 14.84 -5.06 10.33
N SER A 39 16.14 -5.35 10.13
CA SER A 39 17.16 -4.29 10.08
C SER A 39 17.04 -3.43 8.83
N ILE A 40 16.66 -4.03 7.70
CA ILE A 40 16.43 -3.34 6.43
C ILE A 40 15.14 -2.53 6.52
N VAL A 41 14.06 -3.11 7.05
CA VAL A 41 12.80 -2.41 7.36
C VAL A 41 13.05 -1.21 8.28
N THR A 42 13.79 -1.41 9.37
CA THR A 42 14.13 -0.35 10.33
C THR A 42 14.86 0.81 9.64
N LYS A 43 15.82 0.50 8.77
CA LYS A 43 16.57 1.51 8.02
C LYS A 43 15.65 2.26 7.06
N TRP A 44 14.87 1.53 6.26
CA TRP A 44 13.94 2.10 5.29
C TRP A 44 12.92 3.06 5.96
N LEU A 45 12.31 2.64 7.07
CA LEU A 45 11.36 3.47 7.82
C LEU A 45 12.02 4.71 8.44
N LYS A 46 13.24 4.58 8.96
CA LYS A 46 14.00 5.72 9.49
C LYS A 46 14.35 6.72 8.39
N ASP A 47 14.73 6.24 7.22
CA ASP A 47 15.07 7.09 6.08
C ASP A 47 13.82 7.80 5.54
N ALA A 48 12.67 7.13 5.50
CA ALA A 48 11.38 7.73 5.18
C ALA A 48 10.97 8.85 6.16
N LEU A 49 11.18 8.66 7.46
CA LEU A 49 10.91 9.69 8.46
C LEU A 49 11.85 10.90 8.35
N LYS A 50 13.10 10.68 7.93
CA LYS A 50 14.10 11.75 7.76
C LYS A 50 13.88 12.55 6.48
N SER A 51 13.47 11.89 5.39
CA SER A 51 13.26 12.54 4.10
C SER A 51 12.00 13.40 4.07
N SER A 52 11.04 13.14 4.96
CA SER A 52 9.86 13.99 5.11
C SER A 52 10.19 15.32 5.79
N ILE A 53 10.39 16.36 4.97
CA ILE A 53 10.51 17.76 5.40
C ILE A 53 9.19 18.28 6.01
N LYS A 54 8.06 17.64 5.69
CA LYS A 54 6.72 18.01 6.18
C LYS A 54 6.45 17.46 7.58
N SER A 55 5.53 18.10 8.30
CA SER A 55 5.05 17.68 9.63
C SER A 55 4.30 16.34 9.62
N ALA A 56 3.82 15.89 8.46
CA ALA A 56 3.11 14.63 8.27
C ALA A 56 3.72 13.79 7.15
N VAL A 57 3.75 12.48 7.37
CA VAL A 57 4.20 11.45 6.42
C VAL A 57 2.98 10.70 5.94
N LEU A 58 2.78 10.67 4.62
CA LEU A 58 1.70 9.92 4.00
C LEU A 58 2.24 8.58 3.52
N VAL A 59 1.54 7.50 3.86
CA VAL A 59 1.96 6.13 3.58
C VAL A 59 0.78 5.38 2.96
N GLY A 60 0.96 4.82 1.77
CA GLY A 60 0.02 3.85 1.23
C GLY A 60 0.29 2.47 1.80
N ILE A 61 -0.75 1.69 2.10
CA ILE A 61 -0.63 0.34 2.66
C ILE A 61 -1.53 -0.66 1.95
N THR A 62 -1.02 -1.86 1.77
CA THR A 62 -1.79 -3.08 1.52
C THR A 62 -1.20 -4.23 2.32
N ALA A 63 -1.97 -5.30 2.49
CA ALA A 63 -1.53 -6.48 3.21
C ALA A 63 -2.17 -7.73 2.59
N GLU A 64 -1.37 -8.75 2.36
CA GLU A 64 -1.78 -9.97 1.66
C GLU A 64 -1.59 -11.20 2.53
N THR A 65 -2.45 -12.20 2.31
CA THR A 65 -2.36 -13.52 2.94
C THR A 65 -2.13 -14.55 1.85
N GLU A 66 -1.17 -15.45 2.03
CA GLU A 66 -0.99 -16.57 1.13
C GLU A 66 -2.12 -17.58 1.37
N ASP A 67 -2.93 -17.83 0.34
CA ASP A 67 -3.94 -18.88 0.38
C ASP A 67 -3.25 -20.26 0.30
N ARG A 68 -2.83 -20.76 1.47
CA ARG A 68 -2.14 -22.06 1.52
C ARG A 68 -3.17 -23.14 1.25
N TRP A 69 -3.06 -23.80 0.09
CA TRP A 69 -3.88 -24.96 -0.28
C TRP A 69 -3.92 -26.10 0.76
N CYS A 70 -3.03 -26.10 1.77
CA CYS A 70 -3.05 -27.04 2.88
C CYS A 70 -4.07 -26.73 4.00
N TRP A 71 -4.80 -25.62 3.92
CA TRP A 71 -5.90 -25.32 4.84
C TRP A 71 -7.09 -26.23 4.51
N LYS A 72 -7.28 -27.26 5.33
CA LYS A 72 -8.38 -28.22 5.20
C LYS A 72 -9.71 -27.46 5.16
N GLU A 73 -10.71 -28.01 4.46
CA GLU A 73 -12.05 -27.41 4.28
C GLU A 73 -12.72 -26.94 5.60
N LYS A 74 -12.36 -27.58 6.72
CA LYS A 74 -12.76 -27.22 8.10
C LYS A 74 -12.18 -25.90 8.63
N ASP A 75 -11.15 -25.36 8.00
CA ASP A 75 -10.44 -24.15 8.41
C ASP A 75 -10.77 -22.94 7.50
N ARG A 76 -11.71 -23.07 6.55
CA ARG A 76 -12.17 -21.98 5.66
C ARG A 76 -12.78 -20.77 6.38
N HIS A 77 -13.17 -20.92 7.64
CA HIS A 77 -13.72 -19.84 8.47
C HIS A 77 -12.68 -19.21 9.41
N LYS A 78 -11.43 -19.68 9.39
CA LYS A 78 -10.38 -19.09 10.22
C LYS A 78 -9.79 -17.88 9.51
N GLU A 79 -9.76 -16.78 10.24
CA GLU A 79 -9.00 -15.60 9.84
C GLU A 79 -7.51 -15.87 10.10
N TYR A 80 -6.71 -15.82 9.04
CA TYR A 80 -5.26 -16.01 9.11
C TYR A 80 -4.52 -14.68 9.28
N PRO A 81 -3.32 -14.67 9.87
CA PRO A 81 -2.43 -13.50 9.82
C PRO A 81 -2.14 -13.09 8.38
N TYR A 82 -1.74 -11.83 8.17
CA TYR A 82 -1.14 -11.42 6.91
C TYR A 82 0.25 -12.06 6.77
N ASP A 83 0.60 -12.53 5.58
CA ASP A 83 1.93 -13.03 5.29
C ASP A 83 2.83 -11.91 4.75
N PHE A 84 2.25 -10.88 4.12
CA PHE A 84 2.96 -9.73 3.55
C PHE A 84 2.33 -8.41 3.99
N LEU A 85 3.18 -7.41 4.24
CA LEU A 85 2.79 -6.03 4.45
C LEU A 85 3.52 -5.14 3.45
N CYS A 86 2.78 -4.42 2.63
CA CYS A 86 3.34 -3.55 1.60
C CYS A 86 3.10 -2.08 1.97
N LEU A 87 4.15 -1.27 1.95
CA LEU A 87 4.12 0.15 2.29
C LEU A 87 4.67 0.96 1.13
N ASN A 88 4.03 2.07 0.78
CA ASN A 88 4.54 3.03 -0.19
C ASN A 88 4.64 4.43 0.39
N ILE A 89 5.79 5.10 0.16
CA ILE A 89 6.04 6.48 0.55
C ILE A 89 6.68 7.20 -0.64
N GLY A 90 5.92 8.07 -1.29
CA GLY A 90 6.37 8.74 -2.51
C GLY A 90 6.65 7.74 -3.62
N ALA A 91 7.90 7.75 -4.12
CA ALA A 91 8.39 6.87 -5.19
C ALA A 91 9.15 5.64 -4.65
N GLN A 92 8.89 5.25 -3.39
CA GLN A 92 9.54 4.12 -2.74
C GLN A 92 8.50 3.18 -2.14
N SER A 93 8.63 1.90 -2.44
CA SER A 93 7.82 0.83 -1.88
C SER A 93 8.67 -0.15 -1.07
N LEU A 94 8.09 -0.69 -0.01
CA LEU A 94 8.63 -1.74 0.82
C LEU A 94 7.62 -2.87 0.87
N VAL A 95 8.03 -4.07 0.45
CA VAL A 95 7.29 -5.31 0.67
C VAL A 95 7.98 -6.05 1.80
N TYR A 96 7.33 -6.08 2.96
CA TYR A 96 7.82 -6.77 4.15
C TYR A 96 7.17 -8.14 4.26
N GLU A 97 7.98 -9.17 4.09
CA GLU A 97 7.59 -10.56 4.29
C GLU A 97 7.56 -10.88 5.79
N THR A 98 6.39 -11.22 6.32
CA THR A 98 6.16 -11.41 7.76
C THR A 98 6.13 -12.88 8.19
N TRP A 99 6.29 -13.81 7.24
CA TRP A 99 6.14 -15.25 7.45
C TRP A 99 7.26 -15.89 8.28
N GLU A 100 8.50 -15.38 8.22
CA GLU A 100 9.57 -15.82 9.13
C GLU A 100 9.53 -15.11 10.48
N THR A 101 8.89 -13.93 10.53
CA THR A 101 8.94 -13.02 11.68
C THR A 101 7.76 -13.18 12.64
N TYR A 102 6.96 -14.24 12.51
CA TYR A 102 5.89 -14.60 13.46
C TYR A 102 6.38 -14.65 14.93
N PHE A 103 7.69 -14.78 15.17
CA PHE A 103 8.22 -15.06 16.50
C PHE A 103 8.89 -13.92 17.28
N ARG A 104 9.45 -12.85 16.70
CA ARG A 104 10.04 -11.73 17.49
C ARG A 104 10.48 -10.54 16.61
N ALA A 105 10.26 -9.34 17.14
CA ALA A 105 10.79 -8.02 16.74
C ALA A 105 10.16 -7.34 15.50
N ARG A 106 9.10 -6.56 15.73
CA ARG A 106 8.55 -5.55 14.79
C ARG A 106 8.60 -4.13 15.37
N HIS A 107 9.56 -3.87 16.26
CA HIS A 107 9.58 -2.65 17.06
C HIS A 107 9.63 -1.38 16.20
N SER A 108 10.34 -1.44 15.07
CA SER A 108 10.48 -0.30 14.17
C SER A 108 9.18 0.01 13.42
N LEU A 109 8.52 -1.02 12.91
CA LEU A 109 7.24 -0.92 12.21
C LEU A 109 6.12 -0.46 13.15
N VAL A 110 6.03 -1.05 14.35
CA VAL A 110 5.07 -0.61 15.38
C VAL A 110 5.28 0.87 15.71
N SER A 111 6.52 1.26 16.05
CA SER A 111 6.84 2.65 16.40
C SER A 111 6.56 3.62 15.25
N PHE A 112 6.71 3.17 14.00
CA PHE A 112 6.41 3.98 12.83
C PHE A 112 4.90 4.17 12.62
N LEU A 113 4.11 3.10 12.67
CA LEU A 113 2.66 3.15 12.44
C LEU A 113 1.88 3.78 13.62
N GLU A 114 2.44 3.74 14.83
CA GLU A 114 1.92 4.45 16.00
C GLU A 114 2.32 5.94 16.04
N ASN A 115 3.21 6.37 15.14
CA ASN A 115 3.68 7.75 15.13
C ASN A 115 2.53 8.70 14.73
N PRO A 116 2.21 9.73 15.53
CA PRO A 116 1.11 10.66 15.21
C PRO A 116 1.33 11.47 13.94
N ARG A 117 2.56 11.52 13.41
CA ARG A 117 2.87 12.18 12.14
C ARG A 117 2.61 11.29 10.93
N VAL A 118 2.45 9.98 11.11
CA VAL A 118 2.26 9.03 10.01
C VAL A 118 0.77 8.85 9.78
N PHE A 119 0.33 9.08 8.55
CA PHE A 119 -1.03 8.85 8.07
C PHE A 119 -1.00 7.73 7.05
N VAL A 120 -1.74 6.66 7.35
CA VAL A 120 -1.69 5.42 6.57
C VAL A 120 -2.99 5.28 5.80
N ILE A 121 -2.89 5.27 4.48
CA ILE A 121 -4.01 5.15 3.56
C ILE A 121 -4.03 3.75 2.96
N GLY A 122 -5.19 3.10 3.04
CA GLY A 122 -5.41 1.81 2.41
C GLY A 122 -6.89 1.59 2.13
N ARG A 123 -7.22 0.41 1.60
CA ARG A 123 -8.60 -0.06 1.45
C ARG A 123 -9.02 -0.89 2.65
N ASP A 124 -10.29 -0.78 3.01
CA ASP A 124 -10.91 -1.52 4.11
C ASP A 124 -10.08 -1.40 5.40
N MET A 125 -9.69 -0.15 5.71
CA MET A 125 -8.72 0.10 6.78
C MET A 125 -9.20 -0.33 8.16
N ALA A 126 -10.52 -0.40 8.36
CA ALA A 126 -11.12 -0.95 9.58
C ALA A 126 -10.75 -2.43 9.75
N ASN A 127 -10.93 -3.23 8.71
CA ASN A 127 -10.62 -4.66 8.72
C ASN A 127 -9.10 -4.89 8.76
N LEU A 128 -8.33 -4.18 7.92
CA LEU A 128 -6.88 -4.28 7.88
C LEU A 128 -6.25 -3.95 9.24
N SER A 129 -6.66 -2.84 9.86
CA SER A 129 -6.16 -2.44 11.18
C SER A 129 -6.56 -3.43 12.27
N ARG A 130 -7.80 -3.94 12.24
CA ARG A 130 -8.25 -4.98 13.19
C ARG A 130 -7.41 -6.24 13.07
N LYS A 131 -7.21 -6.75 11.86
CA LYS A 131 -6.44 -7.97 11.60
C LYS A 131 -4.96 -7.80 11.98
N LEU A 132 -4.35 -6.65 11.65
CA LEU A 132 -2.99 -6.32 12.12
C LEU A 132 -2.87 -6.29 13.64
N LYS A 133 -3.82 -5.68 14.34
CA LYS A 133 -3.83 -5.64 15.80
C LYS A 133 -3.95 -7.04 16.41
N VAL A 134 -4.90 -7.84 15.94
CA VAL A 134 -5.18 -9.17 16.47
C VAL A 134 -4.04 -10.15 16.20
N HIS A 135 -3.53 -10.19 14.98
CA HIS A 135 -2.58 -11.24 14.57
C HIS A 135 -1.12 -10.82 14.66
N HIS A 136 -0.84 -9.51 14.61
CA HIS A 136 0.53 -9.00 14.57
C HIS A 136 0.86 -8.08 15.75
N GLY A 137 -0.12 -7.69 16.57
CA GLY A 137 0.07 -6.74 17.67
C GLY A 137 0.42 -5.33 17.18
N ILE A 138 0.05 -4.99 15.94
CA ILE A 138 0.37 -3.70 15.31
C ILE A 138 -0.88 -2.83 15.30
N GLU A 139 -0.78 -1.63 15.88
CA GLU A 139 -1.82 -0.62 15.80
C GLU A 139 -1.43 0.49 14.83
N ILE A 140 -2.36 0.87 13.94
CA ILE A 140 -2.20 2.01 13.04
C ILE A 140 -2.90 3.20 13.69
N ARG A 141 -2.13 4.21 14.09
CA ARG A 141 -2.68 5.35 14.84
C ARG A 141 -3.59 6.24 13.99
N ASN A 142 -3.15 6.59 12.79
CA ASN A 142 -3.92 7.43 11.87
C ASN A 142 -4.23 6.65 10.59
N ALA A 143 -5.13 5.68 10.71
CA ALA A 143 -5.66 4.94 9.57
C ALA A 143 -6.67 5.80 8.79
N VAL A 144 -6.57 5.81 7.46
CA VAL A 144 -7.44 6.55 6.55
C VAL A 144 -7.92 5.60 5.46
N ASP A 145 -9.22 5.35 5.41
CA ASP A 145 -9.79 4.55 4.34
C ASP A 145 -9.88 5.36 3.04
N VAL A 146 -9.36 4.80 1.94
CA VAL A 146 -9.29 5.48 0.64
C VAL A 146 -10.68 5.68 0.02
N ASN A 147 -11.62 4.76 0.23
CA ASN A 147 -12.99 4.89 -0.27
C ASN A 147 -13.72 6.02 0.49
N GLU A 148 -13.56 6.08 1.82
CA GLU A 148 -14.09 7.20 2.63
C GLU A 148 -13.50 8.54 2.21
N LEU A 149 -12.20 8.57 1.92
CA LEU A 149 -11.51 9.75 1.44
C LEU A 149 -12.03 10.18 0.05
N ALA A 150 -12.28 9.22 -0.84
CA ALA A 150 -12.83 9.48 -2.18
C ALA A 150 -14.23 10.09 -2.12
N ILE A 151 -15.12 9.55 -1.27
CA ILE A 151 -16.46 10.12 -1.02
C ILE A 151 -16.36 11.60 -0.63
N ARG A 152 -15.46 11.91 0.30
CA ARG A 152 -15.27 13.28 0.81
C ARG A 152 -14.61 14.22 -0.20
N GLY A 153 -13.65 13.71 -0.97
CA GLY A 153 -12.82 14.49 -1.88
C GLY A 153 -13.50 14.78 -3.21
N LEU A 154 -14.11 13.77 -3.85
CA LEU A 154 -14.74 13.93 -5.17
C LEU A 154 -16.14 14.54 -5.10
N ARG A 155 -16.90 14.29 -4.01
CA ARG A 155 -18.29 14.74 -3.83
C ARG A 155 -19.19 14.41 -5.04
N ARG A 156 -19.05 13.19 -5.55
CA ARG A 156 -19.82 12.64 -6.66
C ARG A 156 -20.87 11.69 -6.11
N ASP A 157 -22.01 12.25 -5.73
CA ASP A 157 -23.15 11.48 -5.18
C ASP A 157 -23.79 10.56 -6.24
N ASP A 158 -23.44 10.73 -7.51
CA ASP A 158 -23.83 9.87 -8.62
C ASP A 158 -23.01 8.57 -8.72
N LEU A 159 -21.91 8.44 -7.96
CA LEU A 159 -21.01 7.28 -7.98
C LEU A 159 -21.02 6.57 -6.62
N ASP A 160 -20.99 5.23 -6.63
CA ASP A 160 -20.89 4.43 -5.41
C ASP A 160 -19.42 4.25 -4.98
N LEU A 161 -18.75 5.37 -4.70
CA LEU A 161 -17.33 5.41 -4.35
C LEU A 161 -17.00 4.55 -3.12
N GLY A 162 -17.98 4.28 -2.26
CA GLY A 162 -17.82 3.41 -1.08
C GLY A 162 -17.62 1.94 -1.44
N ARG A 163 -18.05 1.49 -2.62
CA ARG A 163 -17.93 0.10 -3.09
C ARG A 163 -16.88 -0.11 -4.17
N TYR A 164 -16.25 0.97 -4.63
CA TYR A 164 -15.26 0.89 -5.70
C TYR A 164 -14.04 0.09 -5.27
N ASP A 165 -13.54 -0.74 -6.18
CA ASP A 165 -12.20 -1.29 -6.09
C ASP A 165 -11.12 -0.22 -6.31
N LEU A 166 -9.85 -0.59 -6.13
CA LEU A 166 -8.75 0.36 -6.22
C LEU A 166 -8.60 0.95 -7.63
N ASP A 167 -8.86 0.17 -8.68
CA ASP A 167 -8.75 0.63 -10.07
C ASP A 167 -9.93 1.51 -10.46
N GLN A 168 -11.13 1.19 -9.99
CA GLN A 168 -12.31 2.04 -10.12
C GLN A 168 -12.10 3.38 -9.41
N LEU A 169 -11.49 3.39 -8.22
CA LEU A 169 -11.10 4.62 -7.53
C LEU A 169 -10.03 5.39 -8.30
N ALA A 170 -8.97 4.72 -8.76
CA ALA A 170 -7.92 5.35 -9.57
C ALA A 170 -8.49 6.00 -10.83
N ARG A 171 -9.40 5.32 -11.53
CA ARG A 171 -10.12 5.85 -12.69
C ARG A 171 -11.07 7.00 -12.34
N ALA A 172 -11.70 6.98 -11.18
CA ALA A 172 -12.56 8.07 -10.72
C ALA A 172 -11.77 9.34 -10.39
N VAL A 173 -10.56 9.19 -9.85
CA VAL A 173 -9.70 10.31 -9.41
C VAL A 173 -8.86 10.87 -10.55
N PHE A 174 -8.21 10.01 -11.32
CA PHE A 174 -7.26 10.42 -12.38
C PHE A 174 -7.84 10.28 -13.80
N GLY A 175 -9.05 9.73 -13.95
CA GLY A 175 -9.67 9.48 -15.25
C GLY A 175 -9.17 8.20 -15.92
N LYS A 176 -9.55 8.02 -17.21
CA LYS A 176 -9.23 6.83 -18.02
C LYS A 176 -7.74 6.62 -18.31
N GLN A 177 -6.86 7.50 -17.84
CA GLN A 177 -5.41 7.38 -18.00
C GLN A 177 -4.80 6.43 -16.98
N MET A 178 -5.49 6.11 -15.88
CA MET A 178 -5.05 5.16 -14.85
C MET A 178 -5.72 3.78 -15.00
N ASP A 179 -5.77 3.26 -16.22
CA ASP A 179 -6.24 1.90 -16.48
C ASP A 179 -5.02 0.98 -16.46
N LEU A 180 -4.82 0.23 -15.38
CA LEU A 180 -3.66 -0.64 -15.21
C LEU A 180 -3.94 -2.02 -15.82
N ALA A 181 -3.01 -2.53 -16.62
CA ALA A 181 -3.07 -3.92 -17.07
C ALA A 181 -2.76 -4.84 -15.88
N ARG A 182 -3.81 -5.35 -15.21
CA ARG A 182 -3.67 -6.44 -14.26
C ARG A 182 -3.63 -7.77 -15.00
N PRO A 183 -2.84 -8.75 -14.54
CA PRO A 183 -2.78 -10.08 -15.09
C PRO A 183 -4.14 -10.76 -14.93
N GLU A 184 -4.50 -11.57 -15.93
CA GLU A 184 -5.78 -12.27 -15.99
C GLU A 184 -5.82 -13.51 -15.06
N ASP A 185 -4.66 -14.09 -14.75
CA ASP A 185 -4.54 -15.30 -13.93
C ASP A 185 -4.34 -15.00 -12.44
N ASP A 186 -5.03 -15.77 -11.58
CA ASP A 186 -4.76 -15.82 -10.15
C ASP A 186 -3.38 -16.41 -9.90
N PHE A 187 -2.44 -15.57 -9.44
CA PHE A 187 -1.10 -16.02 -9.13
C PHE A 187 -1.00 -16.61 -7.72
N TYR A 188 -0.54 -17.85 -7.63
CA TYR A 188 -0.24 -18.52 -6.36
C TYR A 188 1.22 -18.28 -5.95
N TRP A 189 1.40 -17.98 -4.67
CA TRP A 189 2.69 -17.65 -4.05
C TRP A 189 3.66 -18.84 -4.02
N LYS A 190 3.14 -20.08 -3.94
CA LYS A 190 3.92 -21.32 -4.04
C LYS A 190 3.37 -22.24 -5.14
N PRO A 191 4.23 -22.75 -6.04
CA PRO A 191 3.84 -23.78 -6.98
C PRO A 191 3.46 -25.08 -6.24
N ARG A 192 2.58 -25.86 -6.88
CA ARG A 192 1.88 -27.03 -6.32
C ARG A 192 2.79 -28.21 -5.91
N ASP A 193 4.07 -28.21 -6.25
CA ASP A 193 4.97 -29.35 -6.03
C ASP A 193 6.35 -28.95 -5.47
N ASP A 194 6.84 -29.76 -4.52
CA ASP A 194 8.07 -29.60 -3.72
C ASP A 194 9.39 -29.59 -4.52
N GLU A 195 9.36 -29.64 -5.86
CA GLU A 195 10.56 -29.58 -6.71
C GLU A 195 10.78 -28.22 -7.39
N PHE A 196 9.93 -27.23 -7.09
CA PHE A 196 9.97 -25.90 -7.66
C PHE A 196 10.36 -24.79 -6.66
N TYR A 197 11.10 -25.13 -5.59
CA TYR A 197 11.70 -24.17 -4.65
C TYR A 197 12.78 -23.24 -5.27
N ARG A 198 12.93 -23.27 -6.60
CA ARG A 198 13.79 -22.38 -7.39
C ARG A 198 13.05 -21.63 -8.50
N LEU A 199 11.74 -21.43 -8.40
CA LEU A 199 11.13 -20.21 -8.98
C LEU A 199 11.40 -19.02 -8.06
N THR A 200 12.68 -18.70 -7.93
CA THR A 200 13.14 -17.32 -7.97
C THR A 200 12.22 -16.48 -8.86
N ARG A 201 11.73 -15.36 -8.33
CA ARG A 201 11.48 -14.15 -9.15
C ARG A 201 10.39 -14.27 -10.21
N CYS A 202 9.13 -14.49 -9.79
CA CYS A 202 8.04 -13.95 -10.62
C CYS A 202 8.05 -12.44 -10.42
N ASP A 203 8.89 -11.73 -11.17
CA ASP A 203 9.02 -10.28 -11.12
C ASP A 203 7.66 -9.60 -11.39
N GLU A 204 6.76 -10.30 -12.10
CA GLU A 204 5.39 -9.90 -12.35
C GLU A 204 4.50 -9.86 -11.09
N LEU A 205 4.60 -10.84 -10.20
CA LEU A 205 3.89 -10.82 -8.91
C LEU A 205 4.35 -9.65 -8.04
N LYS A 206 5.63 -9.31 -8.11
CA LYS A 206 6.23 -8.19 -7.38
C LYS A 206 5.78 -6.82 -7.93
N LEU A 207 5.29 -6.75 -9.18
CA LEU A 207 4.65 -5.55 -9.74
C LEU A 207 3.48 -5.13 -8.84
N PHE A 208 2.55 -6.05 -8.56
CA PHE A 208 1.29 -5.72 -7.88
C PHE A 208 1.49 -5.32 -6.42
N TRP A 209 2.48 -5.92 -5.75
CA TRP A 209 2.79 -5.61 -4.35
C TRP A 209 3.27 -4.17 -4.15
N ALA A 210 3.92 -3.57 -5.15
CA ALA A 210 4.34 -2.18 -5.10
C ALA A 210 3.24 -1.23 -5.60
N ILE A 211 2.44 -1.67 -6.56
CA ILE A 211 1.47 -0.80 -7.25
C ILE A 211 0.28 -0.49 -6.36
N ASP A 212 -0.32 -1.47 -5.69
CA ASP A 212 -1.52 -1.20 -4.90
C ASP A 212 -1.27 -0.24 -3.72
N PRO A 213 -0.21 -0.38 -2.90
CA PRO A 213 0.08 0.65 -1.89
C PRO A 213 0.46 1.98 -2.55
N TYR A 214 1.12 1.98 -3.72
CA TYR A 214 1.39 3.21 -4.46
C TYR A 214 0.12 3.92 -4.94
N LEU A 215 -0.88 3.19 -5.45
CA LEU A 215 -2.18 3.73 -5.83
C LEU A 215 -2.92 4.29 -4.62
N CYS A 216 -2.96 3.56 -3.49
CA CYS A 216 -3.51 4.07 -2.24
C CYS A 216 -2.86 5.40 -1.85
N PHE A 217 -1.53 5.47 -1.93
CA PHE A 217 -0.76 6.70 -1.66
C PHE A 217 -1.14 7.83 -2.62
N LEU A 218 -1.11 7.59 -3.94
CA LEU A 218 -1.39 8.60 -4.96
C LEU A 218 -2.82 9.12 -4.87
N ILE A 219 -3.80 8.21 -4.80
CA ILE A 219 -5.22 8.55 -4.68
C ILE A 219 -5.43 9.41 -3.44
N GLY A 220 -4.89 8.99 -2.30
CA GLY A 220 -5.08 9.76 -1.08
C GLY A 220 -4.35 11.09 -1.07
N LEU A 221 -3.18 11.20 -1.70
CA LEU A 221 -2.48 12.46 -1.88
C LEU A 221 -3.35 13.46 -2.66
N GLU A 222 -3.85 13.06 -3.84
CA GLU A 222 -4.69 13.90 -4.70
C GLU A 222 -5.97 14.34 -3.98
N LEU A 223 -6.65 13.40 -3.30
CA LEU A 223 -7.89 13.69 -2.59
C LEU A 223 -7.69 14.63 -1.39
N ILE A 224 -6.59 14.48 -0.64
CA ILE A 224 -6.26 15.39 0.46
C ILE A 224 -6.03 16.80 -0.06
N GLU A 225 -5.27 16.95 -1.16
CA GLU A 225 -5.02 18.24 -1.78
C GLU A 225 -6.31 18.89 -2.29
N ALA A 226 -7.20 18.11 -2.92
CA ALA A 226 -8.52 18.58 -3.35
C ALA A 226 -9.40 19.06 -2.17
N ILE A 227 -9.41 18.32 -1.06
CA ILE A 227 -10.16 18.66 0.16
C ILE A 227 -9.64 19.96 0.76
N ASP A 228 -8.32 20.10 0.91
CA ASP A 228 -7.68 21.27 1.50
C ASP A 228 -7.83 22.53 0.63
N GLY A 229 -7.72 22.37 -0.69
CA GLY A 229 -8.00 23.42 -1.66
C GLY A 229 -9.44 23.94 -1.54
N ALA A 230 -10.41 23.02 -1.50
CA ALA A 230 -11.83 23.37 -1.33
C ALA A 230 -12.12 24.05 0.02
N ALA A 231 -11.47 23.61 1.11
CA ALA A 231 -11.61 24.22 2.42
C ALA A 231 -11.07 25.66 2.45
N SER A 232 -9.94 25.90 1.79
CA SER A 232 -9.31 27.22 1.68
C SER A 232 -10.19 28.21 0.90
N GLN A 233 -10.77 27.77 -0.23
CA GLN A 233 -11.71 28.58 -1.00
C GLN A 233 -12.96 28.96 -0.21
N LYS A 234 -13.56 28.01 0.53
CA LYS A 234 -14.72 28.28 1.41
C LYS A 234 -14.40 29.31 2.50
N LYS A 235 -13.21 29.25 3.10
CA LYS A 235 -12.76 30.25 4.11
C LYS A 235 -12.62 31.65 3.50
N MET A 236 -12.08 31.78 2.30
CA MET A 236 -11.97 33.07 1.59
C MET A 236 -13.33 33.66 1.26
N GLN A 237 -14.28 32.85 0.77
CA GLN A 237 -15.65 33.31 0.46
C GLN A 237 -16.39 33.80 1.71
N LYS A 238 -16.27 33.09 2.85
CA LYS A 238 -16.85 33.53 4.13
C LYS A 238 -16.24 34.85 4.64
N LYS A 239 -14.95 35.08 4.44
CA LYS A 239 -14.30 36.37 4.80
C LYS A 239 -14.78 37.53 3.92
N LYS A 240 -15.02 37.31 2.62
CA LYS A 240 -15.59 38.32 1.72
C LYS A 240 -17.02 38.70 2.10
N LYS A 241 -17.87 37.72 2.46
CA LYS A 241 -19.26 37.96 2.91
C LYS A 241 -19.39 38.67 4.26
N LYS A 242 -18.36 38.69 5.09
CA LYS A 242 -18.35 39.41 6.38
C LYS A 242 -17.84 40.86 6.28
N LYS A 243 -17.31 41.25 5.12
CA LYS A 243 -16.77 42.60 4.87
C LYS A 243 -17.72 43.48 4.03
N ASN A 244 -18.82 42.91 3.56
CA ASN A 244 -19.97 43.61 2.99
C ASN A 244 -21.12 43.56 4.00
#